data_AF-A0A370DC68-F1
#
_entry.id   AF-A0A370DC68-F1
#
_cell.length_a   1.000
_cell.length_b   1.000
_cell.length_c   1.000
_cell.angle_alpha   90.00
_cell.angle_beta   90.00
_cell.angle_gamma   90.00
#
_symmetry.space_group_name_H-M   'P 1'
#
loop_
_entity.id
_entity.type
_entity.pdbx_description
1 polymer ?
#
loop_
_entity_poly.entity_id
_entity_poly.type
_entity_poly.pdbx_seq_one_letter_code
_entity_poly.pdbx_strand_id
1 'polypeptide(L)'
;MDINKLYIASFLVTAISIPTITNAEIVSIDWKTSGDNLITLDTSSGLEWLDLTATSNRSYNTINSSFGENQEFEGWRYATYSEVGTFWDAFGGDSNHYDGWSTQNNGLFDLIAPYWGDLYCEATGCNTGEGYSNAKLQYGTLYGHYYAQILDLTDDPTLQDQDYAHLLSSTSKDTAFNSTTGHALVRVSAVPIPAAIWLFGSGLIGLILTAKRKT
;
A
#
# COMPACT_ATOMS: atom_id res chain seq x y z
N MET A 1 -58.57 11.10 -41.25
CA MET A 1 -57.22 10.87 -41.79
C MET A 1 -56.39 12.08 -41.39
N ASP A 2 -55.09 11.89 -41.10
CA ASP A 2 -54.10 12.84 -40.51
C ASP A 2 -53.94 12.68 -38.99
N ILE A 3 -53.20 11.66 -38.51
CA ILE A 3 -51.74 11.44 -38.46
C ILE A 3 -51.07 12.21 -37.30
N ASN A 4 -50.92 11.47 -36.18
CA ASN A 4 -49.95 11.56 -35.10
C ASN A 4 -48.69 12.39 -35.38
N LYS A 5 -48.39 13.37 -34.51
CA LYS A 5 -47.01 13.74 -34.14
C LYS A 5 -46.92 14.14 -32.67
N LEU A 6 -46.90 13.14 -31.79
CA LEU A 6 -46.48 13.28 -30.40
C LEU A 6 -44.94 13.24 -30.40
N TYR A 7 -44.30 14.40 -30.29
CA TYR A 7 -42.85 14.48 -30.15
C TYR A 7 -42.44 14.02 -28.75
N ILE A 8 -42.03 12.76 -28.64
CA ILE A 8 -41.37 12.22 -27.45
C ILE A 8 -39.97 12.84 -27.40
N ALA A 9 -39.77 13.79 -26.49
CA ALA A 9 -38.45 14.33 -26.17
C ALA A 9 -37.64 13.24 -25.45
N SER A 10 -36.84 12.49 -26.21
CA SER A 10 -35.86 11.55 -25.65
C SER A 10 -34.71 12.36 -25.05
N PHE A 11 -34.64 12.41 -23.72
CA PHE A 11 -33.47 12.93 -23.00
C PHE A 11 -32.38 11.85 -23.03
N LEU A 12 -31.46 11.96 -23.98
CA LEU A 12 -30.24 11.14 -23.95
C LEU A 12 -29.34 11.72 -22.86
N VAL A 13 -29.31 11.09 -21.68
CA VAL A 13 -28.35 11.42 -20.63
C VAL A 13 -27.03 10.77 -21.00
N THR A 14 -26.17 11.52 -21.70
CA THR A 14 -24.77 11.12 -21.88
C THR A 14 -24.06 11.34 -20.56
N ALA A 15 -23.79 10.26 -19.82
CA ALA A 15 -22.95 10.31 -18.62
C ALA A 15 -21.51 10.65 -19.05
N ILE A 16 -21.13 11.92 -18.91
CA ILE A 16 -19.74 12.35 -19.07
C ILE A 16 -19.00 11.80 -17.85
N SER A 17 -18.12 10.82 -18.05
CA SER A 17 -17.16 10.36 -17.05
C SER A 17 -15.98 11.35 -17.00
N ILE A 18 -16.05 12.30 -16.07
CA ILE A 18 -14.94 13.14 -15.61
C ILE A 18 -13.96 12.23 -14.84
N PRO A 19 -12.67 12.18 -15.21
CA PRO A 19 -11.69 11.48 -14.41
C PRO A 19 -11.59 12.15 -13.04
N THR A 20 -11.81 11.40 -11.95
CA THR A 20 -11.56 11.87 -10.60
C THR A 20 -10.07 12.10 -10.42
N ILE A 21 -9.68 13.30 -9.99
CA ILE A 21 -8.30 13.55 -9.54
C ILE A 21 -8.15 12.83 -8.21
N THR A 22 -7.49 11.68 -8.22
CA THR A 22 -7.12 10.91 -7.03
C THR A 22 -5.92 11.62 -6.39
N ASN A 23 -6.10 12.19 -5.19
CA ASN A 23 -4.93 12.53 -4.37
C ASN A 23 -4.39 11.21 -3.82
N ALA A 24 -3.12 10.92 -4.08
CA ALA A 24 -2.43 9.79 -3.47
C ALA A 24 -2.31 10.04 -1.96
N GLU A 25 -2.84 9.12 -1.18
CA GLU A 25 -2.86 9.13 0.29
C GLU A 25 -2.45 7.75 0.81
N ILE A 26 -1.63 7.75 1.85
CA ILE A 26 -1.27 6.58 2.66
C ILE A 26 -2.16 6.60 3.90
N VAL A 27 -2.94 5.54 4.10
CA VAL A 27 -3.92 5.44 5.19
C VAL A 27 -3.70 4.16 5.97
N SER A 28 -3.53 4.26 7.30
CA SER A 28 -3.54 3.09 8.18
C SER A 28 -4.97 2.70 8.53
N ILE A 29 -5.30 1.41 8.40
CA ILE A 29 -6.62 0.82 8.68
C ILE A 29 -6.48 -0.51 9.44
N ASP A 30 -7.59 -0.93 10.04
CA ASP A 30 -7.65 -2.18 10.82
C ASP A 30 -7.66 -3.45 9.93
N TRP A 31 -6.97 -4.50 10.36
CA TRP A 31 -6.99 -5.83 9.71
C TRP A 31 -8.05 -6.77 10.30
N LYS A 32 -7.88 -7.15 11.58
CA LYS A 32 -8.67 -8.21 12.23
C LYS A 32 -9.39 -7.70 13.47
N THR A 33 -8.76 -6.79 14.19
CA THR A 33 -9.27 -6.22 15.44
C THR A 33 -9.37 -4.72 15.30
N SER A 34 -10.41 -4.12 15.89
CA SER A 34 -10.54 -2.67 15.85
C SER A 34 -9.39 -1.99 16.60
N GLY A 35 -8.74 -1.03 15.96
CA GLY A 35 -7.58 -0.31 16.46
C GLY A 35 -6.24 -1.04 16.30
N ASP A 36 -6.18 -2.17 15.57
CA ASP A 36 -4.92 -2.87 15.33
C ASP A 36 -4.04 -2.16 14.29
N ASN A 37 -4.62 -1.37 13.39
CA ASN A 37 -3.91 -0.56 12.41
C ASN A 37 -2.87 -1.34 11.56
N LEU A 38 -3.08 -2.65 11.36
CA LEU A 38 -2.11 -3.54 10.71
C LEU A 38 -2.16 -3.54 9.17
N ILE A 39 -2.97 -2.67 8.56
CA ILE A 39 -3.00 -2.49 7.11
C ILE A 39 -2.64 -1.07 6.77
N THR A 40 -1.75 -0.90 5.80
CA THR A 40 -1.53 0.37 5.12
C THR A 40 -2.14 0.34 3.73
N LEU A 41 -3.16 1.16 3.51
CA LEU A 41 -3.77 1.39 2.21
C LEU A 41 -2.98 2.47 1.46
N ASP A 42 -2.36 2.08 0.36
CA ASP A 42 -1.86 3.01 -0.65
C ASP A 42 -2.97 3.25 -1.68
N THR A 43 -3.63 4.41 -1.56
CA THR A 43 -4.75 4.77 -2.45
C THR A 43 -4.32 5.07 -3.89
N SER A 44 -3.02 5.26 -4.15
CA SER A 44 -2.50 5.50 -5.49
C SER A 44 -2.44 4.21 -6.32
N SER A 45 -1.96 3.12 -5.72
CA SER A 45 -1.94 1.79 -6.34
C SER A 45 -3.24 1.01 -6.10
N GLY A 46 -4.04 1.40 -5.12
CA GLY A 46 -5.21 0.65 -4.67
C GLY A 46 -4.86 -0.64 -3.93
N LEU A 47 -3.62 -0.74 -3.43
CA LEU A 47 -3.14 -1.89 -2.68
C LEU A 47 -3.21 -1.65 -1.18
N GLU A 48 -3.68 -2.67 -0.47
CA GLU A 48 -3.54 -2.82 0.96
C GLU A 48 -2.27 -3.61 1.24
N TRP A 49 -1.41 -3.09 2.11
CA TRP A 49 -0.15 -3.66 2.55
C TRP A 49 -0.31 -4.15 3.98
N LEU A 50 -0.01 -5.42 4.22
CA LEU A 50 -0.02 -5.96 5.57
C LEU A 50 1.27 -5.53 6.29
N ASP A 51 1.12 -5.05 7.52
CA ASP A 51 2.24 -4.72 8.39
C ASP A 51 3.15 -5.95 8.61
N LEU A 52 4.47 -5.74 8.52
CA LEU A 52 5.46 -6.79 8.62
C LEU A 52 5.44 -7.50 9.98
N THR A 53 5.03 -6.82 11.06
CA THR A 53 4.90 -7.40 12.41
C THR A 53 3.89 -8.56 12.42
N ALA A 54 2.88 -8.53 11.55
CA ALA A 54 1.88 -9.59 11.40
C ALA A 54 2.42 -10.88 10.75
N THR A 55 3.59 -10.81 10.11
CA THR A 55 4.21 -11.94 9.38
C THR A 55 5.62 -12.28 9.86
N SER A 56 6.19 -11.47 10.76
CA SER A 56 7.52 -11.66 11.31
C SER A 56 7.64 -12.99 12.06
N ASN A 57 8.88 -13.45 12.27
CA ASN A 57 9.17 -14.70 12.99
C ASN A 57 8.51 -15.95 12.39
N ARG A 58 8.18 -15.93 11.09
CA ARG A 58 7.62 -17.08 10.35
C ARG A 58 8.40 -17.37 9.09
N SER A 59 8.42 -18.65 8.72
CA SER A 59 9.12 -19.10 7.52
C SER A 59 8.31 -18.79 6.25
N TYR A 60 8.97 -18.72 5.09
CA TYR A 60 8.27 -18.53 3.81
C TYR A 60 7.30 -19.67 3.56
N ASN A 61 7.71 -20.92 3.84
CA ASN A 61 6.85 -22.09 3.72
C ASN A 61 5.59 -21.98 4.58
N THR A 62 5.73 -21.47 5.81
CA THR A 62 4.60 -21.26 6.72
C THR A 62 3.62 -20.26 6.14
N ILE A 63 4.08 -19.06 5.77
CA ILE A 63 3.21 -18.02 5.18
C ILE A 63 2.58 -18.51 3.88
N ASN A 64 3.35 -19.14 3.00
CA ASN A 64 2.87 -19.65 1.73
C ASN A 64 1.79 -20.73 1.89
N SER A 65 1.87 -21.55 2.95
CA SER A 65 0.84 -22.54 3.29
C SER A 65 -0.41 -21.95 3.95
N SER A 66 -0.36 -20.68 4.36
CA SER A 66 -1.45 -19.95 5.02
C SER A 66 -2.21 -19.02 4.09
N PHE A 67 -2.02 -19.16 2.77
CA PHE A 67 -2.89 -18.59 1.74
C PHE A 67 -4.03 -19.55 1.40
N GLY A 68 -5.15 -19.00 0.92
CA GLY A 68 -6.32 -19.77 0.48
C GLY A 68 -7.55 -19.55 1.35
N GLU A 69 -8.67 -20.15 0.94
CA GLU A 69 -9.95 -20.00 1.63
C GLU A 69 -9.88 -20.50 3.08
N ASN A 70 -10.44 -19.71 3.99
CA ASN A 70 -10.46 -19.96 5.43
C ASN A 70 -9.06 -20.10 6.07
N GLN A 71 -8.02 -19.59 5.41
CA GLN A 71 -6.67 -19.48 5.97
C GLN A 71 -6.41 -18.08 6.52
N GLU A 72 -5.35 -17.95 7.32
CA GLU A 72 -5.02 -16.71 8.01
C GLU A 72 -4.80 -15.52 7.08
N PHE A 73 -4.20 -15.77 5.91
CA PHE A 73 -3.90 -14.76 4.89
C PHE A 73 -4.77 -14.95 3.65
N GLU A 74 -6.04 -15.33 3.82
CA GLU A 74 -7.00 -15.37 2.73
C GLU A 74 -7.07 -14.02 1.98
N GLY A 75 -7.00 -14.08 0.65
CA GLY A 75 -7.03 -12.90 -0.22
C GLY A 75 -5.71 -12.12 -0.34
N TRP A 76 -4.71 -12.44 0.48
CA TRP A 76 -3.37 -11.86 0.38
C TRP A 76 -2.50 -12.65 -0.60
N ARG A 77 -1.49 -11.96 -1.13
CA ARG A 77 -0.40 -12.56 -1.91
C ARG A 77 0.91 -11.86 -1.56
N TYR A 78 2.03 -12.49 -1.88
CA TYR A 78 3.31 -11.78 -1.83
C TYR A 78 3.31 -10.57 -2.78
N ALA A 79 3.90 -9.48 -2.30
CA ALA A 79 4.20 -8.29 -3.10
C ALA A 79 5.31 -8.60 -4.09
N THR A 80 5.19 -8.04 -5.29
CA THR A 80 6.25 -8.08 -6.30
C THR A 80 7.34 -7.06 -5.98
N TYR A 81 8.51 -7.23 -6.59
CA TYR A 81 9.62 -6.28 -6.50
C TYR A 81 9.20 -4.84 -6.87
N SER A 82 8.49 -4.69 -7.99
CA SER A 82 8.05 -3.37 -8.48
C SER A 82 6.99 -2.73 -7.58
N GLU A 83 6.13 -3.54 -6.95
CA GLU A 83 5.12 -3.02 -6.03
C GLU A 83 5.77 -2.45 -4.77
N VAL A 84 6.79 -3.11 -4.21
CA VAL A 84 7.51 -2.56 -3.05
C VAL A 84 8.22 -1.27 -3.43
N GLY A 85 8.87 -1.21 -4.59
CA GLY A 85 9.48 0.04 -5.06
C GLY A 85 8.46 1.17 -5.21
N THR A 86 7.29 0.89 -5.80
CA THR A 86 6.21 1.89 -5.94
C THR A 86 5.67 2.32 -4.58
N PHE A 87 5.55 1.39 -3.64
CA PHE A 87 5.11 1.68 -2.27
C PHE A 87 6.09 2.59 -1.55
N TRP A 88 7.39 2.33 -1.63
CA TRP A 88 8.41 3.20 -1.04
C TRP A 88 8.46 4.58 -1.72
N ASP A 89 8.28 4.63 -3.04
CA ASP A 89 8.17 5.90 -3.79
C ASP A 89 6.97 6.74 -3.29
N ALA A 90 5.90 6.10 -2.81
CA ALA A 90 4.75 6.80 -2.23
C ALA A 90 5.06 7.49 -0.89
N PHE A 91 6.14 7.12 -0.21
CA PHE A 91 6.69 7.81 0.97
C PHE A 91 7.77 8.85 0.61
N GLY A 92 7.97 9.12 -0.68
CA GLY A 92 8.97 10.06 -1.16
C GLY A 92 10.34 9.44 -1.44
N GLY A 93 10.43 8.10 -1.45
CA GLY A 93 11.61 7.40 -1.93
C GLY A 93 11.83 7.57 -3.43
N ASP A 94 13.03 7.20 -3.88
CA ASP A 94 13.48 7.19 -5.26
C ASP A 94 13.95 5.80 -5.65
N SER A 95 13.14 5.14 -6.47
CA SER A 95 13.40 3.79 -7.00
C SER A 95 14.65 3.65 -7.87
N ASN A 96 15.29 4.74 -8.28
CA ASN A 96 16.62 4.68 -8.91
C ASN A 96 17.76 4.44 -7.91
N HIS A 97 17.48 4.51 -6.61
CA HIS A 97 18.47 4.45 -5.53
C HIS A 97 18.11 3.42 -4.44
N TYR A 98 17.39 2.35 -4.79
CA TYR A 98 17.11 1.21 -3.91
C TYR A 98 18.20 0.12 -3.96
N ASP A 99 19.46 0.55 -4.09
CA ASP A 99 20.64 -0.29 -4.20
C ASP A 99 21.71 0.02 -3.13
N GLY A 100 21.40 0.93 -2.21
CA GLY A 100 22.38 1.43 -1.25
C GLY A 100 21.88 2.56 -0.37
N TRP A 101 22.86 3.16 0.29
CA TRP A 101 22.73 4.53 0.76
C TRP A 101 22.66 5.49 -0.42
N SER A 102 21.79 6.48 -0.29
CA SER A 102 21.72 7.61 -1.19
C SER A 102 21.20 8.83 -0.45
N THR A 103 21.55 10.02 -0.92
CA THR A 103 20.98 11.26 -0.38
C THR A 103 19.47 11.38 -0.64
N GLN A 104 18.96 10.67 -1.64
CA GLN A 104 17.55 10.70 -2.07
C GLN A 104 16.66 9.91 -1.12
N ASN A 105 17.14 8.78 -0.62
CA ASN A 105 16.39 7.88 0.27
C ASN A 105 16.78 8.06 1.75
N ASN A 106 17.48 9.14 2.08
CA ASN A 106 17.87 9.44 3.44
C ASN A 106 16.66 9.85 4.30
N GLY A 107 16.44 9.19 5.43
CA GLY A 107 15.25 9.38 6.28
C GLY A 107 13.99 8.65 5.76
N LEU A 108 14.13 7.79 4.73
CA LEU A 108 13.00 7.03 4.20
C LEU A 108 12.48 6.01 5.23
N PHE A 109 13.34 5.45 6.10
CA PHE A 109 12.89 4.44 7.05
C PHE A 109 11.97 5.03 8.11
N ASP A 110 12.29 6.21 8.63
CA ASP A 110 11.45 6.96 9.58
C ASP A 110 10.01 7.16 9.08
N LEU A 111 9.86 7.33 7.77
CA LEU A 111 8.57 7.53 7.13
C LEU A 111 7.79 6.24 6.94
N ILE A 112 8.48 5.13 6.63
CA ILE A 112 7.85 3.85 6.29
C ILE A 112 7.61 2.98 7.53
N ALA A 113 8.51 3.01 8.51
CA ALA A 113 8.47 2.16 9.69
C ALA A 113 7.12 2.21 10.45
N PRO A 114 6.48 3.38 10.66
CA PRO A 114 5.18 3.46 11.33
C PRO A 114 4.02 2.81 10.57
N TYR A 115 4.17 2.57 9.26
CA TYR A 115 3.10 2.11 8.37
C TYR A 115 3.30 0.68 7.87
N TRP A 116 4.55 0.24 7.75
CA TRP A 116 4.87 -1.07 7.21
C TRP A 116 5.47 -2.02 8.25
N GLY A 117 5.90 -1.52 9.39
CA GLY A 117 6.39 -2.31 10.51
C GLY A 117 7.87 -2.12 10.77
N ASP A 118 8.18 -1.83 12.04
CA ASP A 118 9.53 -1.67 12.58
C ASP A 118 9.95 -2.93 13.35
N LEU A 119 10.49 -3.91 12.63
CA LEU A 119 10.72 -5.24 13.18
C LEU A 119 11.89 -5.27 14.17
N TYR A 120 12.92 -4.45 13.94
CA TYR A 120 14.04 -4.37 14.85
C TYR A 120 13.64 -3.66 16.14
N CYS A 121 12.91 -2.54 16.08
CA CYS A 121 12.44 -1.89 17.29
C CYS A 121 11.34 -2.65 18.00
N GLU A 122 10.49 -3.41 17.30
CA GLU A 122 9.58 -4.35 17.95
C GLU A 122 10.35 -5.39 18.79
N ALA A 123 11.49 -5.87 18.28
CA ALA A 123 12.31 -6.87 18.96
C ALA A 123 13.20 -6.31 20.09
N THR A 124 13.58 -5.03 20.03
CA THR A 124 14.63 -4.45 20.92
C THR A 124 14.15 -3.27 21.77
N GLY A 125 13.05 -2.63 21.42
CA GLY A 125 12.52 -1.44 22.11
C GLY A 125 13.25 -0.14 21.77
N CYS A 126 13.84 0.01 20.58
CA CYS A 126 14.39 1.27 20.09
C CYS A 126 13.30 2.27 19.66
N ASN A 127 13.73 3.49 19.27
CA ASN A 127 12.81 4.50 18.72
C ASN A 127 12.38 4.08 17.31
N THR A 128 11.17 4.47 16.91
CA THR A 128 10.65 4.17 15.57
C THR A 128 11.59 4.71 14.48
N GLY A 129 11.89 3.88 13.48
CA GLY A 129 12.79 4.23 12.38
C GLY A 129 14.25 3.84 12.62
N GLU A 130 14.60 3.33 13.81
CA GLU A 130 15.96 2.93 14.13
C GLU A 130 16.22 1.45 13.78
N GLY A 131 17.46 1.13 13.41
CA GLY A 131 17.83 -0.25 13.08
C GLY A 131 17.28 -0.67 11.73
N TYR A 132 16.54 -1.79 11.62
CA TYR A 132 16.14 -2.30 10.30
C TYR A 132 14.89 -3.16 10.26
N SER A 133 14.23 -3.16 9.10
CA SER A 133 13.19 -4.11 8.74
C SER A 133 13.54 -4.81 7.44
N ASN A 134 13.52 -6.15 7.46
CA ASN A 134 13.60 -6.95 6.24
C ASN A 134 12.23 -7.53 5.89
N ALA A 135 11.92 -7.57 4.60
CA ALA A 135 10.74 -8.24 4.08
C ALA A 135 11.12 -9.22 2.97
N LYS A 136 10.56 -10.43 3.05
CA LYS A 136 10.56 -11.38 1.93
C LYS A 136 9.44 -11.03 0.97
N LEU A 137 9.76 -10.99 -0.32
CA LEU A 137 8.82 -10.66 -1.39
C LEU A 137 8.49 -11.94 -2.17
N GLN A 138 7.73 -11.78 -3.25
CA GLN A 138 7.47 -12.85 -4.21
C GLN A 138 8.78 -13.52 -4.63
N TYR A 139 8.71 -14.84 -4.81
CA TYR A 139 9.81 -15.64 -5.33
C TYR A 139 10.41 -15.02 -6.60
N GLY A 140 11.74 -14.88 -6.62
CA GLY A 140 12.46 -14.27 -7.72
C GLY A 140 12.93 -15.27 -8.77
N THR A 141 14.18 -15.13 -9.20
CA THR A 141 14.80 -16.05 -10.17
C THR A 141 15.05 -17.45 -9.58
N LEU A 142 15.58 -18.37 -10.39
CA LEU A 142 15.73 -19.82 -10.13
C LEU A 142 16.35 -20.26 -8.78
N TYR A 143 16.88 -19.36 -7.95
CA TYR A 143 17.61 -19.70 -6.73
C TYR A 143 17.31 -18.84 -5.49
N GLY A 144 16.29 -17.96 -5.47
CA GLY A 144 16.08 -17.13 -4.29
C GLY A 144 14.79 -16.30 -4.24
N HIS A 145 14.64 -15.62 -3.11
CA HIS A 145 13.56 -14.65 -2.89
C HIS A 145 14.08 -13.25 -3.19
N TYR A 146 13.19 -12.37 -3.66
CA TYR A 146 13.46 -10.95 -3.53
C TYR A 146 13.34 -10.55 -2.06
N TYR A 147 14.21 -9.64 -1.67
CA TYR A 147 14.28 -9.04 -0.35
C TYR A 147 14.15 -7.55 -0.49
N ALA A 148 13.37 -6.97 0.41
CA ALA A 148 13.39 -5.57 0.71
C ALA A 148 14.02 -5.40 2.08
N GLN A 149 15.00 -4.51 2.17
CA GLN A 149 15.62 -4.13 3.43
C GLN A 149 15.64 -2.62 3.47
N ILE A 150 15.11 -2.07 4.56
CA ILE A 150 15.38 -0.68 4.93
C ILE A 150 16.09 -0.71 6.27
N LEU A 151 17.16 0.05 6.37
CA LEU A 151 18.09 0.06 7.49
C LEU A 151 18.51 1.50 7.76
N ASP A 152 18.35 1.95 9.00
CA ASP A 152 19.12 3.06 9.57
C ASP A 152 20.34 2.48 10.29
N LEU A 153 21.53 2.98 9.94
CA LEU A 153 22.80 2.53 10.48
C LEU A 153 23.27 3.34 11.70
N THR A 154 22.61 4.44 12.06
CA THR A 154 23.13 5.41 13.03
C THR A 154 22.17 5.62 14.19
N ASP A 155 22.54 5.10 15.38
CA ASP A 155 21.90 5.49 16.65
C ASP A 155 22.37 6.89 17.13
N ASP A 156 23.17 7.62 16.35
CA ASP A 156 23.82 8.89 16.72
C ASP A 156 23.14 10.09 16.03
N PRO A 157 22.27 10.84 16.73
CA PRO A 157 21.48 11.94 16.18
C PRO A 157 22.33 13.17 15.77
N THR A 158 23.66 13.07 15.81
CA THR A 158 24.61 14.13 15.41
C THR A 158 25.30 13.88 14.08
N LEU A 159 25.17 12.68 13.52
CA LEU A 159 25.61 12.35 12.16
C LEU A 159 24.42 12.52 11.20
N GLN A 160 24.67 12.66 9.90
CA GLN A 160 23.57 12.51 8.94
C GLN A 160 23.14 11.05 8.99
N ASP A 161 21.98 10.78 9.57
CA ASP A 161 21.35 9.44 9.63
C ASP A 161 21.38 8.87 8.21
N GLN A 162 22.06 7.74 8.02
CA GLN A 162 22.26 7.16 6.70
C GLN A 162 21.27 6.02 6.53
N ASP A 163 20.14 6.32 5.92
CA ASP A 163 19.18 5.29 5.56
C ASP A 163 19.63 4.57 4.29
N TYR A 164 19.70 3.25 4.40
CA TYR A 164 19.93 2.33 3.31
C TYR A 164 18.59 1.72 2.93
N ALA A 165 18.19 1.94 1.68
CA ALA A 165 17.02 1.28 1.10
C ALA A 165 17.51 0.30 0.02
N HIS A 166 17.23 -0.98 0.21
CA HIS A 166 17.69 -2.07 -0.65
C HIS A 166 16.51 -2.89 -1.15
N LEU A 167 16.39 -3.01 -2.47
CA LEU A 167 15.61 -4.05 -3.13
C LEU A 167 16.58 -4.96 -3.89
N LEU A 168 16.72 -6.19 -3.44
CA LEU A 168 17.71 -7.12 -3.99
C LEU A 168 17.21 -8.55 -4.06
N SER A 169 17.84 -9.37 -4.89
CA SER A 169 17.62 -10.82 -4.89
C SER A 169 18.65 -11.48 -3.98
N SER A 170 18.22 -12.33 -3.05
CA SER A 170 19.13 -13.09 -2.20
C SER A 170 18.69 -14.53 -2.04
N THR A 171 19.65 -15.40 -1.76
CA THR A 171 19.38 -16.80 -1.47
C THR A 171 19.08 -16.95 0.02
N SER A 172 17.93 -17.51 0.34
CA SER A 172 17.54 -17.82 1.71
C SER A 172 16.72 -19.08 1.72
N LYS A 173 16.87 -19.87 2.78
CA LYS A 173 16.09 -21.08 2.93
C LYS A 173 14.63 -20.71 3.20
N ASP A 174 13.71 -21.38 2.52
CA ASP A 174 12.26 -21.16 2.73
C ASP A 174 11.82 -21.45 4.17
N THR A 175 12.62 -22.25 4.90
CA THR A 175 12.43 -22.60 6.31
C THR A 175 13.10 -21.61 7.28
N ALA A 176 13.94 -20.69 6.81
CA ALA A 176 14.58 -19.71 7.68
C ALA A 176 13.59 -18.60 8.09
N PHE A 177 13.62 -18.23 9.36
CA PHE A 177 12.82 -17.15 9.95
C PHE A 177 13.59 -16.52 11.12
N ASN A 178 13.28 -15.26 11.41
CA ASN A 178 13.75 -14.52 12.58
C ASN A 178 12.75 -13.39 12.87
N SER A 179 12.91 -12.70 14.00
CA SER A 179 12.01 -11.60 14.38
C SER A 179 12.17 -10.34 13.53
N THR A 180 13.34 -10.13 12.90
CA THR A 180 13.65 -8.92 12.10
C THR A 180 13.38 -9.10 10.59
N THR A 181 12.66 -10.16 10.23
CA THR A 181 12.28 -10.48 8.86
C THR A 181 10.80 -10.85 8.79
N GLY A 182 10.03 -10.00 8.13
CA GLY A 182 8.63 -10.23 7.77
C GLY A 182 8.46 -10.66 6.31
N HIS A 183 7.22 -10.64 5.85
CA HIS A 183 6.82 -11.00 4.50
C HIS A 183 5.95 -9.88 3.94
N ALA A 184 6.36 -9.31 2.82
CA ALA A 184 5.62 -8.25 2.15
C ALA A 184 4.38 -8.86 1.50
N LEU A 185 3.21 -8.68 2.12
CA LEU A 185 1.94 -9.17 1.61
C LEU A 185 1.05 -8.01 1.18
N VAL A 186 0.41 -8.17 0.02
CA VAL A 186 -0.53 -7.21 -0.55
C VAL A 186 -1.83 -7.87 -0.99
N ARG A 187 -2.89 -7.07 -1.03
CA ARG A 187 -4.14 -7.38 -1.73
C ARG A 187 -4.74 -6.12 -2.34
N VAL A 188 -5.63 -6.29 -3.30
CA VAL A 188 -6.41 -5.16 -3.83
C VAL A 188 -7.43 -4.72 -2.79
N SER A 189 -7.59 -3.41 -2.59
CA SER A 189 -8.60 -2.93 -1.66
C SER A 189 -10.01 -3.28 -2.15
N ALA A 190 -10.82 -3.85 -1.25
CA ALA A 190 -12.20 -4.23 -1.56
C ALA A 190 -13.15 -3.01 -1.53
N VAL A 191 -12.71 -1.89 -0.96
CA VAL A 191 -13.48 -0.64 -0.95
C VAL A 191 -13.16 0.12 -2.23
N PRO A 192 -14.12 0.34 -3.14
CA PRO A 192 -13.90 1.22 -4.27
C PRO A 192 -13.55 2.61 -3.71
N ILE A 193 -12.40 3.15 -4.11
CA ILE A 193 -12.00 4.53 -3.79
C ILE A 193 -13.22 5.41 -4.15
N PRO A 194 -13.91 6.03 -3.18
CA PRO A 194 -15.31 6.34 -3.39
C PRO A 194 -15.54 7.26 -4.59
N ALA A 195 -16.43 6.84 -5.49
CA ALA A 195 -17.08 7.69 -6.48
C ALA A 195 -17.92 8.83 -5.85
N ALA A 196 -17.74 9.13 -4.55
CA ALA A 196 -18.51 10.10 -3.79
C ALA A 196 -18.40 11.52 -4.36
N ILE A 197 -17.31 11.87 -5.05
CA ILE A 197 -17.18 13.15 -5.77
C ILE A 197 -18.28 13.32 -6.83
N TRP A 198 -18.72 12.22 -7.45
CA TRP A 198 -19.76 12.24 -8.48
C TRP A 198 -21.17 12.45 -7.95
N LEU A 199 -21.45 11.96 -6.74
CA LEU A 199 -22.75 12.07 -6.12
C LEU A 199 -23.03 13.51 -5.64
N PHE A 200 -22.01 14.18 -5.07
CA PHE A 200 -22.18 15.54 -4.57
C PHE A 200 -22.22 16.60 -5.69
N GLY A 201 -21.45 16.43 -6.77
CA GLY A 201 -21.49 17.34 -7.92
C GLY A 201 -22.78 17.26 -8.74
N SER A 202 -23.27 16.05 -9.03
CA SER A 202 -24.53 15.86 -9.75
C SER A 202 -25.76 16.27 -8.92
N GLY A 203 -25.72 16.04 -7.60
CA GLY A 203 -26.75 16.49 -6.66
C GLY A 203 -26.91 18.02 -6.61
N LEU A 204 -25.80 18.78 -6.60
CA LEU A 204 -25.85 20.24 -6.53
C LEU A 204 -26.34 20.88 -7.84
N ILE A 205 -25.96 20.33 -9.00
CA ILE A 205 -26.45 20.77 -10.32
C ILE A 205 -27.96 20.50 -10.45
N GLY A 206 -28.44 19.35 -9.97
CA GLY A 206 -29.87 19.05 -9.91
C GLY A 206 -30.67 20.04 -9.05
N LEU A 207 -30.10 20.50 -7.93
CA LEU A 207 -30.70 21.52 -7.06
C LEU A 207 -30.77 22.90 -7.71
N ILE A 208 -29.74 23.32 -8.46
CA ILE A 208 -29.74 24.61 -9.17
C ILE A 208 -30.76 24.62 -10.33
N LEU A 209 -30.90 23.51 -11.05
CA LEU A 209 -31.85 23.38 -12.16
C LEU A 209 -33.31 23.35 -11.69
N THR A 210 -33.58 22.79 -10.51
CA THR A 210 -34.92 22.78 -9.89
C THR A 210 -35.28 24.12 -9.26
N ALA A 211 -34.30 24.87 -8.74
CA ALA A 211 -34.52 26.20 -8.18
C ALA A 211 -34.97 27.24 -9.23
N LYS A 212 -34.52 27.13 -10.49
CA LYS A 212 -34.90 28.04 -11.59
C LYS A 212 -36.32 27.85 -12.14
N ARG A 213 -37.05 26.84 -11.68
CA ARG A 213 -38.41 26.50 -12.17
C ARG A 213 -39.54 27.17 -11.37
N LYS A 214 -39.21 28.01 -10.38
CA LYS A 214 -40.17 28.69 -9.48
C LYS A 214 -40.33 30.21 -9.71
N THR A 215 -39.97 30.70 -10.88
CA THR A 215 -40.34 32.04 -11.38
C THR A 215 -41.06 31.88 -12.70
#